data_AF-A0A3N5NPX9-F1
#
_entry.id   AF-A0A3N5NPX9-F1
#
_cell.length_a   1.000
_cell.length_b   1.000
_cell.length_c   1.000
_cell.angle_alpha   90.00
_cell.angle_beta   90.00
_cell.angle_gamma   90.00
#
_symmetry.space_group_name_H-M   'P 1'
#
loop_
_entity.id
_entity.type
_entity.pdbx_description
1 polymer ?
#
loop_
_entity_poly.entity_id
_entity_poly.type
_entity_poly.pdbx_seq_one_letter_code
_entity_poly.pdbx_strand_id
1 'polypeptide(L)'
;MTTYWTIQDNTGRHLPHFIANSRIEVGRKIVPAYYDVFRLHVSASYRQAFERALLKVLEQEGWQIVRTCRPRQGRRLQAVPGR
;
A
#
# COMPACT_ATOMS: atom_id res chain seq x y z
N MET A 1 14.74 -11.71 6.57
CA MET A 1 13.32 -11.65 6.15
C MET A 1 13.13 -10.39 5.34
N THR A 2 12.61 -10.50 4.12
CA THR A 2 12.40 -9.33 3.26
C THR A 2 11.00 -8.76 3.54
N THR A 3 10.94 -7.52 3.99
CA THR A 3 9.70 -6.81 4.29
C THR A 3 9.27 -6.04 3.05
N TYR A 4 8.03 -6.24 2.61
CA TYR A 4 7.46 -5.53 1.47
C TYR A 4 6.29 -4.68 1.94
N TRP A 5 5.98 -3.66 1.16
CA TRP A 5 4.80 -2.83 1.33
C TRP A 5 3.80 -3.19 0.26
N THR A 6 2.53 -3.29 0.64
CA THR A 6 1.41 -3.55 -0.26
C THR A 6 0.23 -2.69 0.14
N ILE A 7 -0.78 -2.65 -0.72
CA ILE A 7 -2.07 -2.03 -0.40
C ILE A 7 -3.04 -3.13 0.01
N GLN A 8 -3.81 -2.85 1.04
CA GLN A 8 -4.99 -3.60 1.45
C GLN A 8 -6.22 -2.79 1.11
N ASP A 9 -7.18 -3.38 0.42
CA ASP A 9 -8.48 -2.74 0.20
C ASP A 9 -9.41 -2.92 1.42
N ASN A 10 -10.52 -2.20 1.43
CA ASN A 10 -11.52 -2.26 2.50
C ASN A 10 -12.12 -3.67 2.70
N THR A 11 -12.11 -4.54 1.70
CA THR A 11 -12.51 -5.96 1.87
C THR A 11 -11.44 -6.82 2.56
N GLY A 12 -10.33 -6.21 2.97
CA GLY A 12 -9.20 -6.87 3.61
C GLY A 12 -8.28 -7.59 2.63
N ARG A 13 -8.48 -7.44 1.32
CA ARG A 13 -7.66 -8.09 0.29
C ARG A 13 -6.40 -7.29 0.02
N HIS A 14 -5.25 -7.95 -0.02
CA HIS A 14 -4.03 -7.33 -0.49
C HIS A 14 -4.05 -7.22 -2.01
N LEU A 15 -3.68 -6.06 -2.54
CA LEU A 15 -3.53 -5.80 -3.96
C LEU A 15 -2.07 -6.05 -4.38
N PRO A 16 -1.74 -7.24 -4.92
CA PRO A 16 -0.36 -7.58 -5.27
C PRO A 16 0.22 -6.72 -6.39
N HIS A 17 -0.63 -5.99 -7.13
CA HIS A 17 -0.20 -5.05 -8.14
C HIS A 17 0.60 -3.86 -7.55
N PHE A 18 0.32 -3.52 -6.30
CA PHE A 18 0.93 -2.41 -5.57
C PHE A 18 1.97 -2.88 -4.55
N ILE A 19 2.81 -3.85 -4.93
CA ILE A 19 3.94 -4.30 -4.10
C ILE A 19 5.18 -3.44 -4.41
N ALA A 20 5.86 -2.99 -3.35
CA ALA A 20 7.19 -2.38 -3.44
C ALA A 20 8.01 -2.59 -2.15
N ASN A 21 9.29 -2.25 -2.18
CA ASN A 21 10.16 -2.34 -1.00
C ASN A 21 9.95 -1.16 -0.02
N SER A 22 9.28 -0.09 -0.46
CA SER A 22 9.04 1.11 0.33
C SER A 22 7.59 1.60 0.26
N ARG A 23 7.09 2.17 1.37
CA ARG A 23 5.77 2.85 1.44
C ARG A 23 5.64 3.94 0.37
N ILE A 24 6.71 4.68 0.11
CA ILE A 24 6.73 5.78 -0.87
C ILE A 24 6.55 5.24 -2.29
N GLU A 25 7.22 4.15 -2.65
CA GLU A 25 7.07 3.53 -3.97
C GLU A 25 5.65 3.01 -4.20
N VAL A 26 5.05 2.36 -3.19
CA VAL A 26 3.63 1.96 -3.23
C VAL A 26 2.74 3.18 -3.42
N GLY A 27 2.97 4.25 -2.66
CA GLY A 27 2.22 5.49 -2.77
C GLY A 27 2.35 6.15 -4.14
N ARG A 28 3.54 6.14 -4.76
CA ARG A 28 3.73 6.67 -6.12
C ARG A 28 2.99 5.88 -7.19
N LYS A 29 2.71 4.59 -6.97
CA LYS A 29 1.93 3.77 -7.91
C LYS A 29 0.43 4.06 -7.83
N ILE A 30 -0.07 4.51 -6.68
CA ILE A 30 -1.50 4.81 -6.52
C ILE A 30 -1.86 6.26 -6.71
N VAL A 31 -0.95 7.18 -6.41
CA VAL A 31 -1.22 8.59 -6.64
C VAL A 31 -1.08 8.84 -8.15
N PRO A 32 -2.12 9.35 -8.83
CA PRO A 32 -2.11 9.53 -10.28
C PRO A 32 -1.12 10.60 -10.77
N ALA A 33 -0.57 11.40 -9.87
CA ALA A 33 0.43 12.41 -10.17
C ALA A 33 1.85 11.85 -10.06
N TYR A 34 2.71 12.23 -11.01
CA TYR A 34 4.12 11.86 -10.99
C TYR A 34 4.85 12.66 -9.91
N TYR A 35 5.11 12.03 -8.76
CA TYR A 35 5.94 12.62 -7.71
C TYR A 35 7.39 12.15 -7.86
N ASP A 36 8.34 13.07 -7.73
CA ASP A 36 9.78 12.75 -7.74
C ASP A 36 10.27 12.28 -6.37
N VAL A 37 10.95 11.14 -6.33
CA VAL A 37 11.50 10.56 -5.07
C VAL A 37 12.50 11.51 -4.42
N PHE A 38 13.34 12.16 -5.23
CA PHE A 38 14.32 13.11 -4.73
C PHE A 38 13.66 14.33 -4.09
N ARG A 39 12.62 14.89 -4.74
CA ARG A 39 11.89 16.05 -4.21
C ARG A 39 11.11 15.72 -2.94
N LEU A 40 10.60 14.48 -2.82
CA LEU A 40 10.00 13.99 -1.58
C LEU A 40 10.99 13.97 -0.40
N HIS A 41 12.27 13.74 -0.68
CA HIS A 41 13.31 13.72 0.35
C HIS A 41 13.81 15.13 0.72
N VAL A 42 13.90 16.03 -0.27
CA VAL A 42 14.55 17.34 -0.11
C VAL A 42 13.56 18.44 0.31
N SER A 43 12.26 18.30 0.03
CA SER A 43 11.26 19.34 0.30
C SER A 43 10.11 18.83 1.15
N ALA A 44 10.04 19.31 2.39
CA ALA A 44 8.95 18.98 3.32
C ALA A 44 7.57 19.37 2.78
N SER A 45 7.44 20.54 2.15
CA SER A 45 6.17 20.98 1.54
C SER A 45 5.73 20.07 0.37
N TYR A 46 6.69 19.58 -0.42
CA TYR A 46 6.41 18.64 -1.51
C TYR A 46 5.98 17.27 -0.97
N ARG A 47 6.63 16.82 0.11
CA ARG A 47 6.23 15.62 0.84
C ARG A 47 4.83 15.75 1.43
N GLN A 48 4.47 16.88 2.03
CA GLN A 48 3.10 17.09 2.54
C GLN A 48 2.05 17.06 1.43
N ALA A 49 2.34 17.65 0.25
CA ALA A 49 1.44 17.59 -0.89
C ALA A 49 1.21 16.14 -1.35
N PHE A 50 2.28 15.33 -1.38
CA PHE A 50 2.19 13.91 -1.65
C PHE A 50 1.40 13.15 -0.58
N GLU A 51 1.67 13.38 0.71
CA GLU A 51 0.95 12.71 1.81
C GLU A 51 -0.55 13.04 1.78
N ARG A 52 -0.93 14.28 1.45
CA ARG A 52 -2.33 14.67 1.26
C ARG A 52 -2.98 13.98 0.07
N ALA A 53 -2.31 13.95 -1.08
CA ALA A 53 -2.82 13.26 -2.27
C ALA A 53 -2.96 11.76 -2.02
N LEU A 54 -1.98 11.17 -1.34
CA LEU A 54 -1.98 9.77 -0.93
C LEU A 54 -3.16 9.46 0.00
N LEU A 55 -3.33 10.24 1.07
CA LEU A 55 -4.45 10.08 2.00
C LEU A 55 -5.79 10.19 1.27
N LYS A 56 -5.95 11.16 0.37
CA LYS A 56 -7.18 11.32 -0.40
C LYS A 56 -7.51 10.07 -1.22
N VAL A 57 -6.53 9.50 -1.94
CA VAL A 57 -6.76 8.26 -2.72
C VAL A 57 -7.08 7.10 -1.79
N LEU A 58 -6.36 6.96 -0.67
CA LEU A 58 -6.60 5.90 0.31
C LEU A 58 -8.00 6.01 0.93
N GLU A 59 -8.45 7.21 1.28
CA GLU A 59 -9.79 7.44 1.82
C GLU A 59 -10.89 7.24 0.77
N GLN A 60 -10.68 7.68 -0.47
CA GLN A 60 -11.66 7.51 -1.54
C GLN A 60 -11.89 6.05 -1.92
N GLU A 61 -10.81 5.27 -2.01
CA GLU A 61 -10.89 3.85 -2.39
C GLU A 61 -11.04 2.91 -1.17
N GLY A 62 -10.99 3.44 0.05
CA GLY A 62 -10.97 2.64 1.29
C GLY A 62 -9.72 1.75 1.40
N TRP A 63 -8.59 2.24 0.89
CA TRP A 63 -7.32 1.51 0.86
C TRP A 63 -6.43 1.84 2.05
N GLN A 64 -5.60 0.89 2.46
CA GLN A 64 -4.59 1.05 3.50
C GLN A 64 -3.25 0.48 3.06
N ILE A 65 -2.17 1.25 3.27
CA ILE A 65 -0.82 0.76 2.98
C ILE A 65 -0.32 -0.03 4.17
N VAL A 66 -0.17 -1.34 3.98
CA VAL A 66 0.23 -2.27 5.04
C VAL A 66 1.62 -2.85 4.76
N ARG A 67 2.38 -3.08 5.84
CA ARG A 67 3.63 -3.83 5.78
C ARG A 67 3.30 -5.30 5.77
N THR A 68 3.77 -6.01 4.75
CA THR A 68 3.68 -7.47 4.68
C THR A 68 5.09 -8.07 4.70
N CYS A 69 5.42 -8.70 5.81
CA CYS A 69 6.55 -9.62 5.89
C CYS A 69 6.03 -10.95 5.34
N ARG A 70 6.15 -11.19 4.03
CA ARG A 70 5.57 -12.35 3.32
C ARG A 70 5.39 -13.58 4.24
N PRO A 71 4.20 -13.85 4.81
CA PRO A 71 3.92 -15.16 5.33
C PRO A 71 3.44 -15.97 4.13
N ARG A 72 4.10 -17.12 3.92
CA ARG A 72 3.66 -18.27 3.12
C ARG A 72 2.26 -18.09 2.50
N GLN A 73 2.22 -17.97 1.18
CA GLN A 73 1.05 -18.23 0.36
C GLN A 73 0.37 -19.51 0.89
N GLY A 74 -0.78 -19.36 1.58
CA GLY A 74 -1.49 -20.49 2.17
C GLY A 74 -2.10 -20.23 3.54
N ARG A 75 -3.16 -19.43 3.59
CA ARG A 75 -4.28 -19.74 4.51
C ARG A 75 -5.61 -19.37 3.88
N ARG A 76 -5.88 -20.00 2.74
CA ARG A 76 -7.24 -20.39 2.35
C ARG A 76 -7.36 -21.87 2.69
N LEU A 77 -8.55 -22.29 3.10
CA LEU A 77 -8.89 -23.42 3.99
C LEU A 77 -8.75 -22.96 5.45
N GLN A 78 -9.82 -22.47 6.08
CA GLN A 78 -10.98 -23.30 6.40
C GLN A 78 -12.32 -22.60 6.16
N ALA A 79 -13.03 -23.12 5.18
CA ALA A 79 -14.46 -23.13 4.98
C ALA A 79 -14.69 -24.59 4.53
N VAL A 80 -15.56 -25.47 5.05
CA VAL A 80 -16.72 -25.50 5.96
C VAL A 80 -16.86 -27.03 6.31
N PRO A 81 -18.01 -27.68 6.65
CA PRO A 81 -19.07 -27.54 7.66
C PRO A 81 -19.12 -28.74 8.64
N GLY A 82 -20.08 -28.74 9.56
CA GLY A 82 -20.09 -29.59 10.76
C GLY A 82 -20.49 -31.06 10.63
N ARG A 83 -20.47 -31.70 11.80
CA ARG A 83 -21.49 -32.62 12.34
C ARG A 83 -21.27 -32.75 13.85
#